data_AF-A0A151UKT3-F1
#
_entry.id   AF-A0A151UKT3-F1
#
_cell.length_a   1.000
_cell.length_b   1.000
_cell.length_c   1.000
_cell.angle_alpha   90.00
_cell.angle_beta   90.00
_cell.angle_gamma   90.00
#
_symmetry.space_group_name_H-M   'P 1'
#
loop_
_entity.id
_entity.type
_entity.pdbx_description
1 polymer ?
#
loop_
_entity_poly.entity_id
_entity_poly.type
_entity_poly.pdbx_seq_one_letter_code
_entity_poly.pdbx_strand_id
1 'polypeptide(L)'
;MKKILYDANKKFNSVILSSVINLELVLSTIMAVQEENASIIINIGYGQMSKHGDGRIISGIVRMLAARATVSMAMNIVHGKDYKKVTHAFRHGFFSIMIDVSECPPRQRGSDTLPFSECHD
;
A
#
# COMPACT_ATOMS: atom_id res chain seq x y z
N MET A 1 -1.55 -8.04 -2.57
CA MET A 1 -0.70 -8.21 -1.38
C MET A 1 -0.82 -9.59 -0.70
N LYS A 2 -2.03 -10.13 -0.47
CA LYS A 2 -2.25 -11.43 0.22
C LYS A 2 -1.36 -12.58 -0.27
N LYS A 3 -1.30 -12.83 -1.58
CA LYS A 3 -0.48 -13.90 -2.17
C LYS A 3 1.02 -13.69 -1.90
N ILE A 4 1.52 -12.48 -2.17
CA ILE A 4 2.94 -12.12 -1.97
C ILE A 4 3.37 -12.36 -0.51
N LEU A 5 2.56 -11.94 0.47
CA LEU A 5 2.86 -12.14 1.88
C LEU A 5 2.74 -13.61 2.30
N TYR A 6 1.78 -14.35 1.76
CA TYR A 6 1.61 -15.77 2.02
C TYR A 6 2.82 -16.59 1.53
N ASP A 7 3.28 -16.29 0.31
CA ASP A 7 4.44 -16.97 -0.30
C ASP A 7 5.73 -16.62 0.46
N ALA A 8 5.90 -15.38 0.91
CA ALA A 8 7.03 -14.95 1.73
C ALA A 8 7.04 -15.66 3.09
N ASN A 9 5.90 -15.72 3.78
CA ASN A 9 5.78 -16.40 5.07
C ASN A 9 6.12 -17.90 4.98
N LYS A 10 5.64 -18.58 3.93
CA LYS A 10 5.98 -20.00 3.68
C LYS A 10 7.46 -20.26 3.48
N LYS A 11 8.19 -19.28 2.95
CA LYS A 11 9.61 -19.36 2.66
C LYS A 11 10.48 -18.75 3.77
N PHE A 12 9.89 -18.38 4.92
CA PHE A 12 10.55 -17.64 5.99
C PHE A 12 11.29 -16.41 5.49
N ASN A 13 10.69 -15.72 4.52
CA ASN A 13 11.26 -14.54 3.88
C ASN A 13 10.39 -13.30 4.14
N SER A 14 10.97 -12.14 3.89
CA SER A 14 10.32 -10.84 3.96
C SER A 14 10.04 -10.28 2.56
N VAL A 15 9.23 -9.23 2.50
CA VAL A 15 8.89 -8.52 1.26
C VAL A 15 9.22 -7.05 1.46
N ILE A 16 9.92 -6.46 0.50
CA ILE A 16 10.26 -5.04 0.54
C ILE A 16 8.99 -4.21 0.40
N LEU A 17 8.85 -3.21 1.27
CA LEU A 17 7.86 -2.14 1.14
C LEU A 17 8.61 -0.84 0.86
N SER A 18 8.48 -0.30 -0.36
CA SER A 18 9.14 0.94 -0.77
C SER A 18 8.14 2.07 -0.91
N SER A 19 8.43 3.21 -0.29
CA SER A 19 7.58 4.40 -0.40
C SER A 19 8.01 5.27 -1.57
N VAL A 20 7.05 5.61 -2.44
CA VAL A 20 7.28 6.38 -3.67
C VAL A 20 6.41 7.63 -3.67
N ILE A 21 6.95 8.73 -4.21
CA ILE A 21 6.23 10.02 -4.29
C ILE A 21 6.26 10.65 -5.69
N ASN A 22 7.01 10.06 -6.63
CA ASN A 22 7.15 10.51 -8.02
C ASN A 22 7.48 9.32 -8.94
N LEU A 23 7.61 9.59 -10.24
CA LEU A 23 7.89 8.58 -11.26
C LEU A 23 9.30 7.99 -11.11
N GLU A 24 10.29 8.83 -10.79
CA GLU A 24 11.69 8.44 -10.68
C GLU A 24 11.88 7.37 -9.60
N LEU A 25 11.23 7.54 -8.44
CA LEU A 25 11.27 6.53 -7.36
C LEU A 25 10.52 5.25 -7.72
N VAL A 26 9.41 5.36 -8.46
CA VAL A 26 8.71 4.17 -8.97
C VAL A 26 9.61 3.37 -9.89
N LEU A 27 10.25 4.03 -10.87
CA LEU A 27 11.13 3.39 -11.83
C LEU A 27 12.36 2.77 -11.16
N SER A 28 13.07 3.53 -10.33
CA SER A 28 14.29 3.06 -9.67
C SER A 28 14.02 1.85 -8.77
N THR A 29 12.92 1.90 -8.03
CA THR A 29 12.51 0.80 -7.16
C THR A 29 12.18 -0.45 -7.97
N ILE A 30 11.43 -0.32 -9.07
CA ILE A 30 11.04 -1.47 -9.91
C ILE A 30 12.27 -2.07 -10.61
N MET A 31 13.18 -1.25 -11.10
CA MET A 31 14.42 -1.71 -11.72
C MET A 31 15.24 -2.56 -10.73
N ALA A 32 15.46 -2.05 -9.52
CA ALA A 32 16.23 -2.75 -8.50
C ALA A 32 15.63 -4.13 -8.15
N VAL A 33 14.31 -4.22 -7.94
CA VAL A 33 13.69 -5.51 -7.57
C VAL A 33 13.60 -6.50 -8.73
N GLN A 34 13.57 -6.01 -9.98
CA GLN A 34 13.67 -6.89 -11.14
C GLN A 34 15.07 -7.50 -11.27
N GLU A 35 16.13 -6.73 -11.04
CA GLU A 35 17.51 -7.23 -11.03
C GLU A 35 17.70 -8.31 -9.96
N GLU A 36 17.14 -8.08 -8.77
CA GLU A 36 17.20 -9.01 -7.64
C GLU A 36 16.18 -10.15 -7.71
N ASN A 37 15.34 -10.21 -8.74
CA ASN A 37 14.22 -11.16 -8.86
C ASN A 37 13.34 -11.23 -7.59
N ALA A 38 13.14 -10.08 -6.94
CA ALA A 38 12.47 -9.95 -5.65
C ALA A 38 11.03 -9.45 -5.80
N SER A 39 10.17 -9.83 -4.86
CA SER A 39 8.80 -9.30 -4.79
C SER A 39 8.77 -7.96 -4.05
N ILE A 40 7.86 -7.07 -4.44
CA ILE A 40 7.75 -5.75 -3.82
C ILE A 40 6.31 -5.30 -3.54
N ILE A 41 6.16 -4.51 -2.48
CA ILE A 41 4.98 -3.68 -2.21
C ILE A 41 5.37 -2.21 -2.42
N ILE A 42 4.81 -1.59 -3.46
CA ILE A 42 4.92 -0.15 -3.69
C ILE A 42 3.92 0.57 -2.78
N ASN A 43 4.40 1.55 -2.05
CA ASN A 43 3.64 2.24 -1.04
C ASN A 43 3.58 3.75 -1.31
N ILE A 44 2.45 4.37 -1.00
CA ILE A 44 2.35 5.83 -0.94
C ILE A 44 1.56 6.26 0.28
N GLY A 45 2.08 7.27 0.99
CA GLY A 45 1.40 7.85 2.14
C GLY A 45 0.30 8.82 1.71
N TYR A 46 -0.79 8.89 2.48
CA TYR A 46 -1.91 9.77 2.16
C TYR A 46 -1.50 11.26 2.06
N GLY A 47 -0.68 11.73 3.00
CA GLY A 47 -0.16 13.10 2.96
C GLY A 47 0.74 13.37 1.74
N GLN A 48 1.42 12.33 1.24
CA GLN A 48 2.28 12.42 0.06
C GLN A 48 1.45 12.52 -1.23
N MET A 49 0.33 11.78 -1.31
CA MET A 49 -0.61 11.89 -2.43
C MET A 49 -1.17 13.30 -2.61
N SER A 50 -1.37 14.04 -1.51
CA SER A 50 -1.87 15.42 -1.59
C SER A 50 -0.80 16.46 -1.93
N LYS A 51 0.49 16.14 -1.74
CA LYS A 51 1.59 17.13 -1.81
C LYS A 51 2.56 16.93 -2.97
N HIS A 52 2.80 15.68 -3.38
CA HIS A 52 3.90 15.34 -4.28
C HIS A 52 3.45 14.61 -5.54
N GLY A 53 2.32 13.90 -5.52
CA GLY A 53 1.80 13.28 -6.73
C GLY A 53 0.39 12.74 -6.58
N ASP A 54 -0.47 13.05 -7.55
CA ASP A 54 -1.85 12.55 -7.60
C ASP A 54 -1.84 11.01 -7.57
N GLY A 55 -2.54 10.44 -6.59
CA GLY A 55 -2.58 9.00 -6.39
C GLY A 55 -3.13 8.21 -7.58
N ARG A 56 -3.97 8.79 -8.44
CA ARG A 56 -4.43 8.17 -9.70
C ARG A 56 -3.31 8.07 -10.71
N ILE A 57 -2.48 9.11 -10.80
CA ILE A 57 -1.36 9.15 -11.73
C ILE A 57 -0.34 8.10 -11.29
N ILE A 58 0.05 8.12 -10.01
CA ILE A 58 1.03 7.16 -9.47
C ILE A 58 0.49 5.73 -9.55
N SER A 59 -0.76 5.47 -9.16
CA SER A 59 -1.35 4.13 -9.29
C SER A 59 -1.48 3.67 -10.74
N GLY A 60 -1.80 4.58 -11.67
CA GLY A 60 -1.83 4.29 -13.10
C GLY A 60 -0.46 3.88 -13.65
N ILE A 61 0.59 4.63 -13.28
CA ILE A 61 1.98 4.32 -13.64
C ILE A 61 2.38 2.95 -13.06
N VAL A 62 2.17 2.74 -11.76
CA VAL A 62 2.53 1.47 -11.09
C VAL A 62 1.78 0.30 -11.71
N ARG A 63 0.49 0.45 -12.04
CA ARG A 63 -0.30 -0.60 -12.72
C ARG A 63 0.25 -0.93 -14.10
N MET A 64 0.60 0.09 -14.88
CA MET A 64 1.19 -0.11 -16.20
C MET A 64 2.53 -0.85 -16.10
N LEU A 65 3.39 -0.47 -15.16
CA LEU A 65 4.70 -1.09 -15.00
C LEU A 65 4.59 -2.51 -14.44
N ALA A 66 3.70 -2.74 -13.47
CA ALA A 66 3.43 -4.07 -12.91
C ALA A 66 2.92 -5.06 -13.97
N ALA A 67 2.16 -4.60 -14.97
CA ALA A 67 1.72 -5.45 -16.09
C ALA A 67 2.86 -5.89 -17.02
N ARG A 68 4.02 -5.22 -16.96
CA ARG A 68 5.22 -5.54 -17.75
C ARG A 68 6.32 -6.19 -16.91
N ALA A 69 6.19 -6.15 -15.59
CA ALA A 69 7.20 -6.65 -14.68
C ALA A 69 7.24 -8.18 -14.67
N THR A 70 8.44 -8.73 -14.55
CA THR A 70 8.67 -10.18 -14.40
C THR A 70 8.53 -10.65 -12.96
N VAL A 71 8.55 -9.71 -12.00
CA VAL A 71 8.46 -9.97 -10.56
C VAL A 71 7.08 -9.65 -10.00
N SER A 72 6.74 -10.26 -8.86
CA SER A 72 5.45 -10.02 -8.21
C SER A 72 5.42 -8.65 -7.53
N MET A 73 4.40 -7.86 -7.87
CA MET A 73 4.21 -6.51 -7.34
C MET A 73 2.83 -6.35 -6.68
N ALA A 74 2.77 -5.53 -5.63
CA ALA A 74 1.53 -5.03 -5.06
C ALA A 74 1.64 -3.52 -4.81
N MET A 75 0.50 -2.86 -4.70
CA MET A 75 0.42 -1.45 -4.30
C MET A 75 -0.38 -1.30 -3.00
N ASN A 76 0.11 -0.46 -2.09
CA ASN A 76 -0.48 -0.20 -0.78
C ASN A 76 -0.56 1.31 -0.49
N ILE A 77 -1.53 1.71 0.33
CA ILE A 77 -1.55 3.02 1.00
C ILE A 77 -1.34 2.84 2.48
N VAL A 78 -0.48 3.68 3.07
CA VAL A 78 -0.21 3.72 4.52
C VAL A 78 -0.92 4.88 5.21
N HIS A 79 -1.20 4.66 6.49
CA HIS A 79 -1.79 5.65 7.40
C HIS A 79 -3.12 6.21 6.91
N GLY A 80 -4.00 5.34 6.41
CA GLY A 80 -5.38 5.71 6.12
C GLY A 80 -6.11 6.00 7.43
N LYS A 81 -6.21 7.30 7.80
CA LYS A 81 -6.92 7.78 9.01
C LYS A 81 -8.36 8.26 8.73
N ASP A 82 -8.84 8.21 7.49
CA ASP A 82 -10.17 8.75 7.17
C ASP A 82 -10.87 7.84 6.16
N TYR A 83 -12.11 7.47 6.46
CA TYR A 83 -12.89 6.54 5.67
C TYR A 83 -13.14 7.05 4.25
N LYS A 84 -13.41 8.36 4.09
CA LYS A 84 -13.62 8.98 2.78
C LYS A 84 -12.35 8.92 1.93
N LYS A 85 -11.22 9.15 2.60
CA LYS A 85 -9.87 9.11 2.01
C LYS A 85 -9.49 7.68 1.59
N VAL A 86 -9.76 6.70 2.43
CA VAL A 86 -9.57 5.26 2.18
C VAL A 86 -10.45 4.77 1.02
N THR A 87 -11.72 5.14 1.00
CA THR A 87 -12.65 4.75 -0.08
C THR A 87 -12.32 5.45 -1.41
N HIS A 88 -11.86 6.71 -1.36
CA HIS A 88 -11.34 7.42 -2.53
C HIS A 88 -10.15 6.66 -3.11
N ALA A 89 -9.14 6.37 -2.30
CA ALA A 89 -8.00 5.55 -2.64
C ALA A 89 -8.39 4.21 -3.28
N PHE A 90 -9.25 3.42 -2.64
CA PHE A 90 -9.71 2.14 -3.18
C PHE A 90 -10.33 2.29 -4.59
N ARG A 91 -11.19 3.29 -4.77
CA ARG A 91 -11.82 3.60 -6.07
C ARG A 91 -10.81 4.03 -7.14
N HIS A 92 -9.63 4.47 -6.74
CA HIS A 92 -8.62 5.05 -7.61
C HIS A 92 -7.50 4.05 -7.95
N GLY A 93 -7.78 2.75 -7.83
CA GLY A 93 -6.91 1.67 -8.33
C GLY A 93 -5.94 1.09 -7.31
N PHE A 94 -6.12 1.39 -6.03
CA PHE A 94 -5.33 0.81 -4.95
C PHE A 94 -5.92 -0.52 -4.48
N PHE A 95 -5.09 -1.55 -4.41
CA PHE A 95 -5.52 -2.93 -4.13
C PHE A 95 -5.24 -3.37 -2.69
N SER A 96 -4.59 -2.52 -1.89
CA SER A 96 -4.31 -2.74 -0.48
C SER A 96 -4.28 -1.42 0.27
N ILE A 97 -4.79 -1.43 1.50
CA ILE A 97 -4.84 -0.27 2.38
C ILE A 97 -4.46 -0.73 3.78
N MET A 98 -3.46 -0.06 4.36
CA MET A 98 -3.16 -0.15 5.78
C MET A 98 -4.00 0.88 6.52
N ILE A 99 -4.94 0.37 7.31
CA ILE A 99 -5.73 1.15 8.24
C ILE A 99 -4.92 1.28 9.52
N ASP A 100 -4.61 2.52 9.90
CA ASP A 100 -3.84 2.80 11.10
C ASP A 100 -4.78 3.25 12.22
N VAL A 101 -5.04 2.33 13.15
CA VAL A 101 -5.83 2.54 14.36
C VAL A 101 -4.95 2.47 15.61
N SER A 102 -3.64 2.69 15.47
CA SER A 102 -2.69 2.58 16.59
C SER A 102 -2.93 3.61 17.70
N GLU A 103 -3.55 4.74 17.36
CA GLU A 103 -3.93 5.80 18.31
C GLU A 103 -5.26 5.50 19.02
N CYS A 104 -5.95 4.43 18.65
CA CYS A 104 -7.28 4.12 19.17
C CYS A 104 -7.21 3.30 20.46
N PRO A 105 -8.21 3.45 21.34
CA PRO A 105 -8.35 2.56 22.49
C PRO A 105 -8.35 1.09 22.05
N PRO A 106 -7.75 0.18 22.84
CA PRO A 106 -7.75 -1.24 22.51
C PRO A 106 -9.19 -1.75 22.40
N ARG A 107 -9.49 -2.46 21.30
CA ARG A 107 -10.80 -3.07 21.06
C ARG A 107 -11.18 -3.96 22.25
N GLN A 108 -12.35 -3.70 22.84
CA GLN A 108 -12.89 -4.59 23.87
C GLN A 108 -13.30 -5.94 23.24
N ARG A 109 -13.05 -7.06 23.93
CA ARG A 109 -13.42 -8.38 23.42
C ARG A 109 -14.95 -8.44 23.22
N GLY A 110 -15.37 -8.78 22.00
CA GLY A 110 -16.77 -8.97 21.65
C GLY A 110 -17.47 -7.79 20.97
N SER A 111 -16.80 -6.65 20.73
CA SER A 111 -17.38 -5.60 19.89
C SER A 111 -17.24 -5.97 18.41
N ASP A 112 -18.33 -6.08 17.66
CA ASP A 112 -18.29 -6.31 16.20
C ASP A 112 -17.93 -5.06 15.38
N THR A 113 -17.86 -3.90 16.05
CA THR A 113 -17.42 -2.65 15.45
C THR A 113 -15.91 -2.66 15.19
N LEU A 114 -15.53 -2.36 13.95
CA LEU A 114 -14.15 -2.04 13.63
C LEU A 114 -13.80 -0.75 14.39
N PRO A 115 -12.63 -0.67 15.07
CA PRO A 115 -12.25 0.48 15.88
C PRO A 115 -12.27 1.82 15.12
N PHE A 116 -12.25 1.77 13.78
CA PHE A 116 -12.21 2.93 12.91
C PHE A 116 -13.31 3.99 13.13
N SER A 117 -14.52 3.60 13.53
CA SER A 117 -15.60 4.56 13.84
C SER A 117 -15.39 5.27 15.19
N GLU A 118 -14.62 4.68 16.09
CA GLU A 118 -14.43 5.16 17.47
C GLU A 118 -13.17 6.03 17.61
N CYS A 119 -12.31 6.09 16.60
CA CYS A 119 -11.05 6.85 16.65
C CYS A 119 -11.15 8.29 16.12
N HIS A 120 -12.23 8.59 15.40
CA HIS A 120 -12.40 9.83 14.65
C HIS A 120 -13.80 10.41 14.91
N ASP A 121 -14.07 10.72 16.18
CA ASP A 121 -15.05 11.75 16.56
C ASP A 121 -14.37 13.13 16.63
#